data_AF-A0A3R9XCL0-F1
#
_entry.id   AF-A0A3R9XCL0-F1
#
_cell.length_a   1.000
_cell.length_b   1.000
_cell.length_c   1.000
_cell.angle_alpha   90.00
_cell.angle_beta   90.00
_cell.angle_gamma   90.00
#
_symmetry.space_group_name_H-M   'P 1'
#
loop_
_entity.id
_entity.type
_entity.pdbx_description
1 polymer ?
#
loop_
_entity_poly.entity_id
_entity_poly.type
_entity_poly.pdbx_seq_one_letter_code
_entity_poly.pdbx_strand_id
1 'polypeptide(L)'
;MRTAIYYSLMLMLGFAWYKYGQNLLQKERWNEKGERTEGLVGPVGLLMTAAGVCYFLFEFLRALVRGEVPCVGKACRMQVYTLAANTGDYWANMFFLAWMVLGLGYAVYVTLKIWFRA
;
A
#
# COMPACT_ATOMS: atom_id res chain seq x y z
N MET A 1 17.98 -17.67 1.24
CA MET A 1 16.74 -18.26 0.65
C MET A 1 15.46 -17.60 1.18
N ARG A 2 15.26 -17.48 2.49
CA ARG A 2 14.04 -16.90 3.08
C ARG A 2 13.72 -15.47 2.59
N THR A 3 14.74 -14.62 2.42
CA THR A 3 14.59 -13.25 1.91
C THR A 3 14.10 -13.22 0.47
N ALA A 4 14.65 -14.07 -0.40
CA ALA A 4 14.22 -14.17 -1.79
C ALA A 4 12.75 -14.64 -1.90
N ILE A 5 12.35 -15.61 -1.07
CA ILE A 5 10.96 -16.08 -0.98
C ILE A 5 10.04 -14.96 -0.49
N TYR A 6 10.48 -14.18 0.50
CA TYR A 6 9.68 -13.06 1.02
C TYR A 6 9.41 -12.00 -0.05
N TYR A 7 10.45 -11.56 -0.78
CA TYR A 7 10.29 -10.56 -1.83
C TYR A 7 9.50 -11.09 -3.03
N SER A 8 9.68 -12.36 -3.41
CA SER A 8 8.89 -12.95 -4.51
C SER A 8 7.41 -13.08 -4.15
N LEU A 9 7.09 -13.46 -2.90
CA LEU A 9 5.71 -13.48 -2.40
C LEU A 9 5.10 -12.09 -2.38
N MET A 10 5.85 -11.05 -2.00
CA MET A 10 5.35 -9.67 -2.10
C MET A 10 5.06 -9.28 -3.55
N LEU A 11 5.96 -9.55 -4.50
CA LEU A 11 5.71 -9.26 -5.90
C LEU A 11 4.46 -9.99 -6.45
N MET A 12 4.27 -11.26 -6.09
CA MET A 12 3.07 -12.01 -6.44
C MET A 12 1.80 -11.41 -5.83
N LEU A 13 1.86 -11.00 -4.56
CA LEU A 13 0.75 -10.30 -3.90
C LEU A 13 0.41 -9.00 -4.64
N GLY A 14 1.42 -8.23 -5.04
CA GLY A 14 1.25 -6.99 -5.79
C GLY A 14 0.61 -7.22 -7.15
N PHE A 15 1.04 -8.27 -7.87
CA PHE A 15 0.43 -8.66 -9.13
C PHE A 15 -1.02 -9.10 -8.97
N ALA A 16 -1.32 -9.91 -7.95
CA ALA A 16 -2.68 -10.34 -7.64
C ALA A 16 -3.58 -9.14 -7.29
N TRP A 17 -3.07 -8.21 -6.47
CA TRP A 17 -3.77 -6.98 -6.09
C TRP A 17 -4.05 -6.07 -7.29
N TYR A 18 -3.05 -5.88 -8.15
CA TYR A 18 -3.19 -5.14 -9.39
C TYR A 18 -4.24 -5.79 -10.31
N LYS A 19 -4.15 -7.10 -10.54
CA LYS A 19 -5.11 -7.84 -11.38
C LYS A 19 -6.53 -7.74 -10.81
N TYR A 20 -6.69 -7.83 -9.49
CA TYR A 20 -7.98 -7.66 -8.83
C TYR A 20 -8.56 -6.26 -9.07
N GLY A 21 -7.76 -5.21 -8.87
CA GLY A 21 -8.19 -3.83 -9.14
C GLY A 21 -8.54 -3.57 -10.61
N GLN A 22 -7.76 -4.12 -11.55
CA GLN A 22 -8.07 -4.02 -12.98
C GLN A 22 -9.37 -4.74 -13.34
N ASN A 23 -9.61 -5.94 -12.81
CA ASN A 23 -10.86 -6.67 -13.02
C ASN A 23 -12.08 -5.87 -12.49
N LEU A 24 -11.94 -5.18 -11.35
CA LEU A 24 -12.99 -4.29 -10.84
C LEU A 24 -13.21 -3.08 -11.76
N LEU A 25 -12.13 -2.50 -12.29
CA LEU A 25 -12.22 -1.41 -13.26
C LEU A 25 -12.82 -1.86 -14.60
N GLN A 26 -12.76 -3.13 -14.97
CA GLN A 26 -13.39 -3.63 -16.19
C GLN A 26 -14.90 -3.83 -16.06
N LYS A 27 -15.43 -3.94 -14.83
CA LYS A 27 -16.88 -4.06 -14.63
C LYS A 27 -17.61 -2.80 -15.09
N GLU A 28 -18.77 -3.00 -15.70
CA GLU A 28 -19.68 -1.91 -16.07
C GLU A 28 -20.19 -1.16 -14.83
N ARG A 29 -20.73 0.05 -15.05
CA ARG A 29 -21.20 0.93 -13.97
C ARG A 29 -22.40 0.35 -13.21
N TRP A 30 -23.24 -0.39 -13.92
CA TRP A 30 -24.46 -1.02 -13.45
C TRP A 30 -24.36 -2.51 -13.71
N ASN A 31 -24.67 -3.34 -12.73
CA ASN A 31 -24.78 -4.78 -12.95
C ASN A 31 -26.16 -5.14 -13.57
N GLU A 32 -26.34 -6.39 -13.98
CA GLU A 32 -27.61 -6.91 -14.53
C GLU A 32 -28.81 -6.79 -13.56
N LYS A 33 -28.55 -6.57 -12.27
CA LYS A 33 -29.56 -6.35 -11.21
C LYS A 33 -29.82 -4.86 -10.94
N GLY A 34 -29.19 -3.94 -11.67
CA GLY A 34 -29.34 -2.50 -11.49
C GLY A 34 -28.56 -1.92 -10.29
N GLU A 35 -27.66 -2.69 -9.68
CA GLU A 35 -26.83 -2.22 -8.58
C GLU A 35 -25.55 -1.55 -9.11
N ARG A 36 -25.11 -0.49 -8.42
CA ARG A 36 -23.89 0.24 -8.77
C ARG A 36 -22.66 -0.56 -8.34
N THR A 37 -21.66 -0.65 -9.21
CA THR A 37 -20.37 -1.26 -8.86
C THR A 37 -19.70 -0.47 -7.74
N GLU A 38 -19.61 -1.05 -6.55
CA GLU A 38 -18.99 -0.43 -5.39
C GLU A 38 -17.46 -0.38 -5.53
N GLY A 39 -16.86 0.63 -4.92
CA GLY A 39 -15.41 0.75 -4.85
C GLY A 39 -14.79 -0.25 -3.87
N LEU A 40 -13.46 -0.39 -3.88
CA LEU A 40 -12.75 -1.32 -3.01
C LEU A 40 -12.97 -1.03 -1.52
N VAL A 41 -13.13 0.25 -1.20
CA VAL A 41 -13.40 0.76 0.14
C VAL A 41 -14.61 1.70 0.08
N GLY A 42 -15.48 1.63 1.10
CA GLY A 42 -16.57 2.58 1.28
C GLY A 42 -16.08 4.00 1.63
N PRO A 43 -16.98 4.99 1.80
CA PRO A 43 -16.59 6.40 2.01
C PRO A 43 -15.67 6.63 3.21
N VAL A 44 -16.00 6.04 4.35
CA VAL A 44 -15.16 6.11 5.55
C VAL A 44 -13.84 5.37 5.33
N GLY A 45 -13.90 4.21 4.69
CA GLY A 45 -12.71 3.42 4.33
C GLY A 45 -11.77 4.18 3.41
N LEU A 46 -12.29 4.94 2.45
CA LEU A 46 -11.51 5.78 1.55
C LEU A 46 -10.75 6.87 2.32
N LEU A 47 -11.42 7.57 3.25
CA LEU A 47 -10.77 8.61 4.06
C LEU A 47 -9.66 8.03 4.94
N MET A 48 -9.94 6.90 5.62
CA MET A 48 -8.93 6.21 6.44
C MET A 48 -7.75 5.72 5.61
N THR A 49 -8.02 5.16 4.42
CA THR A 49 -6.99 4.67 3.51
C THR A 49 -6.15 5.83 2.97
N ALA A 50 -6.78 6.94 2.56
CA ALA A 50 -6.09 8.13 2.07
C ALA A 50 -5.22 8.77 3.14
N ALA A 51 -5.74 8.92 4.37
CA ALA A 51 -4.96 9.41 5.50
C ALA A 51 -3.76 8.49 5.80
N GLY A 52 -3.98 7.17 5.77
CA GLY A 52 -2.92 6.18 5.93
C GLY A 52 -1.83 6.28 4.85
N VAL A 53 -2.22 6.40 3.57
CA VAL A 53 -1.28 6.59 2.45
C VAL A 53 -0.44 7.84 2.65
N CYS A 54 -1.06 8.98 2.98
CA CYS A 54 -0.36 10.23 3.22
C CYS A 54 0.65 10.10 4.37
N TYR A 55 0.25 9.43 5.47
CA TYR A 55 1.14 9.17 6.60
C TYR A 55 2.32 8.29 6.21
N PHE A 56 2.09 7.15 5.54
CA PHE A 56 3.18 6.26 5.10
C PHE A 56 4.11 6.92 4.09
N LEU A 57 3.56 7.74 3.18
CA LEU A 57 4.36 8.51 2.22
C LEU A 57 5.24 9.53 2.94
N PHE A 58 4.71 10.24 3.94
CA PHE A 58 5.47 11.17 4.74
C PHE A 58 6.61 10.46 5.49
N GLU A 59 6.33 9.34 6.17
CA GLU A 59 7.36 8.55 6.87
C GLU A 59 8.43 8.02 5.90
N PHE A 60 8.02 7.54 4.72
CA PHE A 60 8.95 7.09 3.68
C PHE A 60 9.88 8.22 3.20
N LEU A 61 9.33 9.41 2.90
CA LEU A 61 10.13 10.57 2.50
C LEU A 61 11.03 11.06 3.62
N ARG A 62 10.51 11.13 4.85
CA ARG A 62 11.28 11.48 6.04
C ARG A 62 12.45 10.53 6.25
N ALA A 63 12.24 9.23 6.05
CA ALA A 63 13.25 8.20 6.18
C ALA A 63 14.35 8.29 5.10
N LEU A 64 13.99 8.66 3.87
CA LEU A 64 14.97 8.94 2.82
C LEU A 64 15.84 10.15 3.17
N VAL A 65 15.22 11.22 3.66
CA VAL A 65 15.93 12.47 3.99
C VAL A 65 16.82 12.32 5.22
N ARG A 66 16.34 11.63 6.26
CA ARG A 66 17.08 11.48 7.52
C ARG A 66 18.01 10.27 7.55
N GLY A 67 17.82 9.29 6.66
CA GLY A 67 18.56 8.03 6.72
C GLY A 67 18.23 7.19 7.96
N GLU A 68 17.07 7.44 8.57
CA GLU A 68 16.59 6.78 9.79
C GLU A 68 15.14 6.34 9.59
N VAL A 69 14.83 5.09 9.96
CA VAL A 69 13.47 4.54 9.91
C VAL A 69 13.10 4.00 11.29
N PRO A 70 12.02 4.49 11.93
CA PRO A 70 11.49 3.83 13.11
C PRO A 70 10.98 2.44 12.70
N CYS A 71 11.28 1.41 13.48
CA CYS A 71 10.83 0.08 13.10
C CYS A 71 9.29 -0.02 13.08
N VAL A 72 8.75 -0.47 11.96
CA VAL A 72 7.30 -0.57 11.74
C VAL A 72 6.91 -2.05 11.79
N GLY A 73 6.40 -2.54 12.94
CA GLY A 73 5.92 -3.93 13.07
C GLY A 73 5.65 -4.39 14.51
N LYS A 74 4.87 -5.48 14.66
CA LYS A 74 4.45 -6.03 15.98
C LYS A 74 5.60 -6.50 16.89
N ALA A 75 6.78 -6.75 16.34
CA ALA A 75 7.95 -7.24 17.09
C ALA A 75 8.92 -6.13 17.51
N CYS A 76 8.62 -4.86 17.23
CA CYS A 76 9.56 -3.77 17.41
C CYS A 76 9.31 -2.92 18.65
N ARG A 77 10.36 -2.74 19.46
CA ARG A 77 10.36 -1.94 20.69
C ARG A 77 10.62 -0.44 20.42
N MET A 78 9.97 0.15 19.41
CA MET A 78 10.19 1.56 19.03
C MET A 78 11.68 1.89 18.75
N GLN A 79 12.44 0.93 18.22
CA GLN A 79 13.85 1.13 17.87
C GLN A 79 13.96 1.85 16.52
N VAL A 80 14.93 2.76 16.42
CA VAL A 80 15.25 3.49 15.19
C VAL A 80 16.40 2.79 14.48
N TYR A 81 16.19 2.38 13.24
CA TYR A 81 17.23 1.81 12.39
C TYR A 81 17.83 2.90 11.52
N THR A 82 19.15 3.06 11.56
CA THR A 82 19.88 4.01 10.72
C THR A 82 20.52 3.29 9.54
N LEU A 83 20.64 3.98 8.40
CA LEU A 83 21.28 3.45 7.20
C LEU A 83 22.74 3.05 7.47
N ALA A 84 23.43 3.81 8.32
CA ALA A 84 24.84 3.62 8.64
C ALA A 84 25.11 2.44 9.59
N ALA A 85 24.22 2.19 10.55
CA ALA A 85 24.43 1.11 11.53
C ALA A 85 23.72 -0.20 11.11
N ASN A 86 22.53 -0.11 10.50
CA ASN A 86 21.64 -1.23 10.27
C ASN A 86 21.08 -1.22 8.84
N THR A 87 21.96 -1.27 7.84
CA THR A 87 21.61 -1.10 6.42
C THR A 87 20.54 -2.09 5.94
N GLY A 88 20.63 -3.36 6.36
CA GLY A 88 19.65 -4.39 5.96
C GLY A 88 18.24 -4.12 6.49
N ASP A 89 18.13 -3.86 7.80
CA ASP A 89 16.84 -3.59 8.44
C ASP A 89 16.24 -2.25 7.97
N TYR A 90 17.08 -1.25 7.73
CA TYR A 90 16.65 0.02 7.12
C TYR A 90 15.95 -0.23 5.78
N TRP A 91 16.59 -0.94 4.85
CA TRP A 91 16.01 -1.18 3.52
C TRP A 91 14.79 -2.10 3.55
N ALA A 92 14.73 -3.05 4.48
CA ALA A 92 13.54 -3.88 4.67
C ALA A 92 12.32 -3.05 5.12
N ASN A 93 12.50 -2.12 6.07
CA ASN A 93 11.43 -1.21 6.50
C ASN A 93 11.07 -0.20 5.40
N MET A 94 12.06 0.32 4.66
CA MET A 94 11.81 1.20 3.50
C MET A 94 10.99 0.50 2.42
N PHE A 95 11.33 -0.76 2.11
CA PHE A 95 10.58 -1.55 1.15
C PHE A 95 9.13 -1.77 1.61
N PHE A 96 8.93 -2.06 2.90
CA PHE A 96 7.59 -2.19 3.46
C PHE A 96 6.79 -0.89 3.37
N LEU A 97 7.37 0.26 3.72
CA LEU A 97 6.73 1.56 3.60
C LEU A 97 6.34 1.87 2.15
N ALA A 98 7.26 1.65 1.20
CA ALA A 98 6.97 1.79 -0.23
C ALA A 98 5.81 0.87 -0.66
N TRP A 99 5.81 -0.37 -0.17
CA TRP A 99 4.76 -1.34 -0.49
C TRP A 99 3.39 -0.91 0.04
N MET A 100 3.33 -0.38 1.26
CA MET A 100 2.10 0.15 1.87
C MET A 100 1.57 1.36 1.09
N VAL A 101 2.45 2.29 0.72
CA VAL A 101 2.09 3.46 -0.10
C VAL A 101 1.53 3.03 -1.45
N LEU A 102 2.18 2.11 -2.14
CA LEU A 102 1.73 1.62 -3.45
C LEU A 102 0.41 0.85 -3.35
N GLY A 103 0.29 -0.08 -2.41
CA GLY A 103 -0.90 -0.92 -2.26
C GLY A 103 -2.15 -0.14 -1.88
N LEU A 104 -2.04 0.74 -0.86
CA LEU A 104 -3.14 1.57 -0.41
C LEU A 104 -3.43 2.71 -1.40
N GLY A 105 -2.40 3.31 -2.01
CA GLY A 105 -2.56 4.32 -3.05
C GLY A 105 -3.30 3.77 -4.26
N TYR A 106 -3.00 2.53 -4.67
CA TYR A 106 -3.75 1.86 -5.73
C TYR A 106 -5.20 1.57 -5.34
N ALA A 107 -5.47 1.21 -4.09
CA ALA A 107 -6.84 1.02 -3.59
C ALA A 107 -7.66 2.33 -3.65
N VAL A 108 -7.06 3.44 -3.23
CA VAL A 108 -7.65 4.78 -3.36
C VAL A 108 -7.92 5.12 -4.83
N TYR A 109 -6.93 4.90 -5.70
CA TYR A 109 -7.06 5.12 -7.14
C TYR A 109 -8.23 4.35 -7.76
N VAL A 110 -8.30 3.03 -7.53
CA VAL A 110 -9.37 2.17 -8.07
C VAL A 110 -10.73 2.64 -7.56
N THR A 111 -10.84 2.94 -6.26
CA THR A 111 -12.09 3.41 -5.65
C THR A 111 -12.56 4.72 -6.27
N LEU A 112 -11.69 5.73 -6.33
CA LEU A 112 -12.00 7.02 -6.95
C LEU A 112 -12.41 6.87 -8.41
N LYS A 113 -11.69 6.04 -9.17
CA LYS A 113 -11.98 5.82 -10.59
C LYS A 113 -13.32 5.14 -10.82
N ILE A 114 -13.75 4.24 -9.95
CA ILE A 114 -15.09 3.62 -10.02
C ILE A 114 -16.17 4.65 -9.65
N TRP A 115 -15.95 5.44 -8.61
CA TRP A 115 -16.94 6.40 -8.11
C TRP A 115 -17.18 7.56 -9.06
N PHE A 116 -16.11 8.08 -9.66
CA PHE A 116 -16.16 9.20 -10.61
C PHE A 116 -16.24 8.75 -12.07
N ARG A 117 -16.40 7.45 -12.35
CA ARG A 117 -16.69 6.96 -13.71
C ARG A 117 -18.04 7.54 -14.14
N ALA A 118 -18.05 8.34 -15.20
CA ALA A 118 -19.26 8.86 -15.87
C ALA A 118 -19.98 7.75 -16.66
#